data_AF-X0V9R4-F1
#
_entry.id   AF-X0V9R4-F1
#
_cell.length_a   1.000
_cell.length_b   1.000
_cell.length_c   1.000
_cell.angle_alpha   90.00
_cell.angle_beta   90.00
_cell.angle_gamma   90.00
#
_symmetry.space_group_name_H-M   'P 1'
#
loop_
_entity.id
_entity.type
_entity.pdbx_description
1 polymer ?
#
loop_
_entity_poly.entity_id
_entity_poly.type
_entity_poly.pdbx_seq_one_letter_code
_entity_poly.pdbx_strand_id
1 'polypeptide(L)'
;QNGRELLKFLEFDEIKKHQIIDNCFTHSTICIKRNIFRKYGLYDESYLYGQDYEIWCRLIYRDNLKAKNLSEKLVFMNIPIEKLINKNKTKFIKQCKNRIKTKLKYVKYSKNKLQCMISIYKNLIQLFFVYIFNKNN
;
A
#
# COMPACT_ATOMS: atom_id res chain seq x y z
N GLN A 1 -15.46 -3.05 -23.62
CA GLN A 1 -14.50 -4.17 -23.77
C GLN A 1 -13.63 -4.24 -22.51
N ASN A 2 -13.71 -5.38 -21.81
CA ASN A 2 -12.83 -6.02 -20.81
C ASN A 2 -12.11 -5.22 -19.69
N GLY A 3 -12.82 -4.98 -18.58
CA GLY A 3 -12.24 -4.69 -17.26
C GLY A 3 -12.03 -5.94 -16.38
N ARG A 4 -11.54 -7.06 -16.95
CA ARG A 4 -11.52 -8.39 -16.27
C ARG A 4 -10.15 -9.08 -16.19
N GLU A 5 -9.05 -8.34 -16.23
CA GLU A 5 -7.75 -8.89 -15.86
C GLU A 5 -7.07 -7.89 -14.93
N LEU A 6 -6.65 -8.33 -13.73
CA LEU A 6 -5.58 -7.74 -12.87
C LEU A 6 -5.68 -8.13 -11.38
N LEU A 7 -6.28 -9.26 -10.99
CA LEU A 7 -5.93 -9.86 -9.71
C LEU A 7 -4.84 -10.89 -9.98
N LYS A 8 -3.59 -10.43 -9.99
CA LYS A 8 -2.43 -11.32 -10.00
C LYS A 8 -2.42 -12.05 -8.67
N PHE A 9 -2.58 -13.37 -8.71
CA PHE A 9 -2.31 -14.21 -7.57
C PHE A 9 -0.79 -14.23 -7.37
N LEU A 10 -0.33 -13.59 -6.31
CA LEU A 10 1.09 -13.46 -6.05
C LEU A 10 1.51 -14.50 -5.01
N GLU A 11 2.51 -15.29 -5.38
CA GLU A 11 3.28 -16.06 -4.40
C GLU A 11 4.15 -15.12 -3.56
N PHE A 12 4.64 -15.61 -2.43
CA PHE A 12 5.32 -14.76 -1.44
C PHE A 12 6.49 -13.95 -2.02
N ASP A 13 7.30 -14.54 -2.89
CA ASP A 13 8.44 -13.83 -3.50
C ASP A 13 7.97 -12.68 -4.39
N GLU A 14 6.85 -12.84 -5.09
CA GLU A 14 6.25 -11.79 -5.90
C GLU A 14 5.62 -10.71 -5.03
N ILE A 15 4.91 -11.09 -3.95
CA ILE A 15 4.42 -10.13 -2.94
C ILE A 15 5.59 -9.33 -2.38
N LYS A 16 6.68 -10.00 -1.99
CA LYS A 16 7.86 -9.35 -1.41
C LYS A 16 8.58 -8.44 -2.42
N LYS A 17 8.48 -8.68 -3.72
CA LYS A 17 8.98 -7.75 -4.75
C LYS A 17 8.08 -6.53 -4.89
N HIS A 18 6.76 -6.70 -4.82
CA HIS A 18 5.79 -5.67 -5.20
C HIS A 18 5.20 -4.86 -4.05
N GLN A 19 5.10 -5.41 -2.83
CA GLN A 19 4.38 -4.79 -1.71
C GLN A 19 4.90 -3.39 -1.37
N ILE A 20 6.21 -3.15 -1.42
CA ILE A 20 6.80 -1.83 -1.17
C ILE A 20 6.60 -0.84 -2.32
N ILE A 21 6.25 -1.32 -3.52
CA ILE A 21 5.95 -0.46 -4.66
C ILE A 21 4.49 -0.05 -4.57
N ASP A 22 3.59 -1.03 -4.48
CA ASP A 22 2.16 -0.86 -4.36
C ASP A 22 1.59 -1.97 -3.45
N ASN A 23 0.50 -1.66 -2.74
CA ASN A 23 -0.08 -2.60 -1.79
C ASN A 23 -0.64 -3.84 -2.51
N CYS A 24 -0.10 -5.02 -2.23
CA CYS A 24 -0.55 -6.30 -2.80
C CYS A 24 -1.82 -6.82 -2.11
N PHE A 25 -2.26 -6.19 -1.02
CA PHE A 25 -3.42 -6.62 -0.26
C PHE A 25 -4.48 -5.54 -0.18
N THR A 26 -5.73 -5.94 -0.40
CA THR A 26 -6.88 -5.09 -0.09
C THR A 26 -7.19 -5.22 1.41
N HIS A 27 -7.30 -4.11 2.13
CA HIS A 27 -7.41 -4.10 3.60
C HIS A 27 -8.49 -5.06 4.13
N SER A 28 -9.68 -5.06 3.53
CA SER A 28 -10.83 -5.85 3.98
C SER A 28 -10.78 -7.33 3.61
N THR A 29 -9.72 -7.80 2.93
CA THR A 29 -9.64 -9.18 2.42
C THR A 29 -8.53 -9.99 3.09
N ILE A 30 -8.03 -9.53 4.23
CA ILE A 30 -6.85 -10.14 4.89
C ILE A 30 -7.30 -10.92 6.12
N CYS A 31 -6.81 -12.16 6.21
CA CYS A 31 -6.87 -12.95 7.43
C CYS A 31 -5.47 -13.07 8.03
N ILE A 32 -5.36 -12.84 9.33
CA ILE A 32 -4.08 -12.90 10.04
C ILE A 32 -4.27 -13.61 11.38
N LYS A 33 -3.31 -14.47 11.75
CA LYS A 33 -3.34 -15.17 13.03
C LYS A 33 -3.16 -14.16 14.17
N ARG A 34 -3.99 -14.28 15.22
CA ARG A 34 -3.96 -13.39 16.40
C ARG A 34 -2.56 -13.27 17.05
N ASN A 35 -1.81 -14.36 17.06
CA ASN A 35 -0.47 -14.39 17.64
C ASN A 35 0.54 -13.48 16.91
N ILE A 36 0.33 -13.20 15.62
CA ILE A 36 1.18 -12.28 14.85
C ILE A 36 1.05 -10.87 15.43
N PHE A 37 -0.16 -10.37 15.66
CA PHE A 37 -0.33 -9.05 16.28
C PHE A 37 0.17 -9.00 17.72
N ARG A 38 0.01 -10.08 18.50
CA ARG A 38 0.59 -10.16 19.85
C ARG A 38 2.11 -10.09 19.85
N LYS A 39 2.77 -10.71 18.87
CA LYS A 39 4.23 -10.79 18.79
C LYS A 39 4.86 -9.56 18.16
N TYR A 40 4.30 -9.07 17.06
CA TYR A 40 4.90 -8.01 16.26
C TYR A 40 4.28 -6.64 16.51
N GLY A 41 3.16 -6.56 17.25
CA GLY A 41 2.46 -5.32 17.57
C GLY A 41 1.36 -4.96 16.56
N LEU A 42 0.50 -4.03 16.97
CA LEU A 42 -0.68 -3.56 16.24
C LEU A 42 -0.35 -2.48 15.18
N TYR A 43 -1.38 -1.78 14.69
CA TYR A 43 -1.21 -0.66 13.78
C TYR A 43 -0.43 0.50 14.43
N ASP A 44 0.39 1.18 13.62
CA ASP A 44 1.07 2.41 14.04
C ASP A 44 0.06 3.57 14.00
N GLU A 45 -0.36 4.04 15.17
CA GLU A 45 -1.36 5.10 15.32
C GLU A 45 -0.89 6.47 14.83
N SER A 46 0.42 6.65 14.57
CA SER A 46 0.92 7.87 13.91
C SER A 46 0.48 7.99 12.45
N TYR A 47 -0.10 6.92 11.88
CA TYR A 47 -0.64 6.90 10.53
C TYR A 47 -2.16 7.12 10.56
N LEU A 48 -2.60 8.35 10.22
CA LEU A 48 -4.04 8.60 10.01
C LEU A 48 -4.60 7.85 8.78
N TYR A 49 -3.75 7.62 7.77
CA TYR A 49 -4.10 6.83 6.58
C TYR A 49 -2.94 5.90 6.19
N GLY A 50 -3.26 4.74 5.61
CA GLY A 50 -2.26 3.77 5.15
C GLY A 50 -1.64 2.93 6.27
N GLN A 51 -2.35 2.76 7.38
CA GLN A 51 -1.94 1.91 8.50
C GLN A 51 -1.76 0.45 8.06
N ASP A 52 -2.67 -0.03 7.20
CA ASP A 52 -2.62 -1.33 6.56
C ASP A 52 -1.34 -1.50 5.74
N TYR A 53 -1.04 -0.52 4.89
CA TYR A 53 0.16 -0.54 4.07
C TYR A 53 1.44 -0.58 4.93
N GLU A 54 1.50 0.22 5.99
CA GLU A 54 2.61 0.24 6.93
C GLU A 54 2.85 -1.14 7.54
N ILE A 55 1.80 -1.75 8.11
CA ILE A 55 1.95 -3.01 8.83
C ILE A 55 2.30 -4.17 7.89
N TRP A 56 1.77 -4.20 6.66
CA TRP A 56 2.15 -5.23 5.68
C TRP A 56 3.61 -5.09 5.27
N CYS A 57 4.09 -3.86 5.02
CA CYS A 57 5.50 -3.63 4.76
C CYS A 57 6.37 -4.02 5.97
N ARG A 58 5.95 -3.67 7.18
CA ARG A 58 6.66 -4.00 8.41
C ARG A 58 6.81 -5.52 8.58
N LEU A 59 5.70 -6.25 8.51
CA LEU A 59 5.70 -7.70 8.69
C LEU A 59 6.50 -8.42 7.59
N ILE A 60 6.36 -8.01 6.32
CA ILE A 60 7.03 -8.70 5.19
C ILE A 60 8.51 -8.35 5.09
N TYR A 61 8.89 -7.08 5.26
CA TYR A 61 10.27 -6.64 5.00
C TYR A 61 11.14 -6.62 6.25
N ARG A 62 10.64 -6.07 7.37
CA ARG A 62 11.42 -6.01 8.61
C ARG A 62 11.43 -7.37 9.30
N ASP A 63 10.26 -7.99 9.41
CA ASP A 63 10.08 -9.20 10.21
C ASP A 63 10.11 -10.51 9.37
N ASN A 64 10.20 -10.38 8.04
CA ASN A 64 10.28 -11.49 7.08
C ASN A 64 9.13 -12.52 7.18
N LEU A 65 7.92 -12.08 7.53
CA LEU A 65 6.75 -12.94 7.57
C LEU A 65 6.28 -13.27 6.16
N LYS A 66 5.95 -14.54 5.95
CA LYS A 66 5.34 -15.03 4.71
C LYS A 66 3.88 -14.60 4.62
N ALA A 67 3.45 -14.29 3.41
CA ALA A 67 2.08 -14.01 3.05
C ALA A 67 1.78 -14.61 1.67
N LYS A 68 0.50 -14.85 1.38
CA LYS A 68 0.02 -15.40 0.10
C LYS A 68 -1.38 -14.86 -0.19
N ASN A 69 -1.67 -14.59 -1.46
CA ASN A 69 -3.03 -14.37 -1.93
C ASN A 69 -3.70 -15.72 -2.23
N LEU A 70 -4.95 -15.89 -1.81
CA LEU A 70 -5.76 -17.05 -2.23
C LEU A 70 -6.14 -16.89 -3.70
N SER A 71 -6.22 -18.01 -4.43
CA SER A 71 -6.60 -18.06 -5.85
C SER A 71 -8.09 -17.81 -6.11
N GLU A 72 -8.86 -17.58 -5.04
CA GLU A 72 -10.32 -17.49 -5.07
C GLU A 72 -10.80 -16.06 -4.83
N LYS A 73 -11.88 -15.68 -5.52
CA LYS A 73 -12.55 -14.39 -5.33
C LYS A 73 -13.59 -14.54 -4.21
N LEU A 74 -13.18 -14.23 -2.98
CA LEU A 74 -14.01 -14.42 -1.78
C LEU A 74 -14.79 -13.17 -1.34
N VAL A 75 -14.50 -12.01 -1.93
CA VAL A 75 -15.08 -10.73 -1.51
C VAL A 75 -15.57 -9.95 -2.71
N PHE A 76 -16.81 -9.47 -2.62
CA PHE A 76 -17.38 -8.47 -3.51
C PHE A 76 -17.51 -7.14 -2.77
N MET A 77 -17.02 -6.07 -3.37
CA MET A 77 -17.06 -4.73 -2.78
C MET A 77 -17.74 -3.75 -3.72
N ASN A 78 -18.80 -3.11 -3.23
CA ASN A 78 -19.46 -2.04 -3.94
C ASN A 78 -18.75 -0.71 -3.61
N ILE A 79 -18.23 -0.05 -4.64
CA ILE A 79 -17.56 1.25 -4.52
C ILE A 79 -18.44 2.28 -5.24
N PRO A 80 -19.08 3.22 -4.51
CA PRO A 80 -19.84 4.30 -5.13
C PRO A 80 -18.96 5.15 -6.04
N ILE A 81 -19.49 5.53 -7.21
CA ILE A 81 -18.77 6.29 -8.24
C ILE A 81 -18.29 7.64 -7.70
N GLU A 82 -19.06 8.26 -6.80
CA GLU A 82 -18.73 9.55 -6.19
C GLU A 82 -17.41 9.45 -5.41
N LYS A 83 -17.10 8.31 -4.79
CA LYS A 83 -15.82 8.11 -4.08
C LYS A 83 -14.63 7.99 -5.03
N LEU A 84 -14.86 7.61 -6.30
CA LEU A 84 -13.82 7.54 -7.31
C LEU A 84 -13.48 8.92 -7.88
N ILE A 85 -14.51 9.77 -8.04
CA ILE A 85 -14.42 11.11 -8.64
C ILE A 85 -14.02 12.16 -7.58
N ASN A 86 -14.71 12.19 -6.43
CA ASN A 86 -14.49 13.18 -5.39
C ASN A 86 -13.36 12.77 -4.44
N LYS A 87 -12.13 12.94 -4.91
CA LYS A 87 -10.95 12.78 -4.06
C LYS A 87 -10.74 14.03 -3.21
N ASN A 88 -10.99 13.90 -1.91
CA ASN A 88 -10.58 14.91 -0.95
C ASN A 88 -9.06 15.13 -1.04
N LYS A 89 -8.65 16.31 -1.52
CA LYS A 89 -7.25 16.67 -1.78
C LYS A 89 -6.38 16.54 -0.53
N THR A 90 -6.85 17.04 0.60
CA THR A 90 -6.12 16.99 1.88
C THR A 90 -5.87 15.55 2.31
N LYS A 91 -6.89 14.69 2.21
CA LYS A 91 -6.76 13.26 2.47
C LYS A 91 -5.75 12.61 1.53
N PHE A 92 -5.80 12.94 0.24
CA PHE A 92 -4.87 12.41 -0.76
C PHE A 92 -3.41 12.79 -0.46
N ILE A 93 -3.13 14.06 -0.14
CA ILE A 93 -1.78 14.51 0.24
C ILE A 93 -1.28 13.74 1.45
N LYS A 94 -2.11 13.58 2.50
CA LYS A 94 -1.76 12.80 3.70
C LYS A 94 -1.46 11.33 3.36
N GLN A 95 -2.24 10.70 2.48
CA GLN A 95 -2.00 9.34 2.01
C GLN A 95 -0.67 9.21 1.26
N CYS A 96 -0.37 10.12 0.33
CA CYS A 96 0.89 10.10 -0.41
C CYS A 96 2.09 10.31 0.51
N LYS A 97 2.02 11.25 1.46
CA LYS A 97 3.07 11.46 2.49
C LYS A 97 3.30 10.20 3.32
N ASN A 98 2.24 9.58 3.82
CA ASN A 98 2.34 8.34 4.61
C ASN A 98 2.91 7.17 3.78
N ARG A 99 2.55 7.07 2.50
CA ARG A 99 3.12 6.06 1.60
C ARG A 99 4.62 6.27 1.42
N ILE A 100 5.07 7.49 1.17
CA ILE A 100 6.51 7.82 1.07
C ILE A 100 7.23 7.51 2.38
N LYS A 101 6.67 7.94 3.52
CA LYS A 101 7.21 7.65 4.87
C LYS A 101 7.42 6.14 5.06
N THR A 102 6.41 5.32 4.77
CA THR A 102 6.52 3.86 4.86
C THR A 102 7.58 3.28 3.93
N LYS A 103 7.63 3.73 2.67
CA LYS A 103 8.64 3.27 1.71
C LYS A 103 10.06 3.58 2.17
N LEU A 104 10.31 4.81 2.63
CA LEU A 104 11.61 5.22 3.19
C LEU A 104 11.98 4.39 4.43
N LYS A 105 11.01 4.09 5.31
CA LYS A 105 11.21 3.27 6.51
C LYS A 105 11.68 1.84 6.17
N TYR A 106 11.15 1.25 5.10
CA TYR A 106 11.37 -0.17 4.79
C TYR A 106 12.24 -0.46 3.56
N VAL A 107 12.63 0.53 2.75
CA VAL A 107 13.45 0.34 1.53
C VAL A 107 14.79 -0.36 1.82
N LYS A 108 15.38 -0.12 2.99
CA LYS A 108 16.65 -0.73 3.39
C LYS A 108 16.60 -2.26 3.49
N TYR A 109 15.41 -2.83 3.72
CA TYR A 109 15.19 -4.28 3.80
C TYR A 109 14.82 -4.90 2.45
N SER A 110 14.52 -4.08 1.43
CA SER A 110 14.17 -4.57 0.10
C SER A 110 15.43 -4.93 -0.70
N LYS A 111 15.39 -6.07 -1.40
CA LYS A 111 16.42 -6.43 -2.39
C LYS A 111 16.38 -5.51 -3.62
N ASN A 112 15.20 -5.02 -3.98
CA ASN A 112 14.97 -4.21 -5.19
C ASN A 112 14.98 -2.71 -4.89
N LYS A 113 16.10 -2.19 -4.37
CA LYS A 113 16.22 -0.77 -3.96
C LYS A 113 15.90 0.20 -5.09
N LEU A 114 16.39 -0.05 -6.31
CA LEU A 114 16.14 0.82 -7.47
C LEU A 114 14.64 1.01 -7.74
N GLN A 115 13.88 -0.09 -7.81
CA GLN A 115 12.43 -0.03 -8.07
C GLN A 115 11.68 0.67 -6.93
N CYS A 116 12.13 0.48 -5.68
CA CYS A 116 11.59 1.20 -4.53
C CYS A 116 11.81 2.72 -4.69
N MET A 117 13.03 3.14 -5.07
CA MET A 117 13.37 4.54 -5.29
C MET A 117 12.55 5.16 -6.42
N ILE A 118 12.42 4.48 -7.56
CA ILE A 118 11.54 4.90 -8.66
C ILE A 118 10.11 5.11 -8.15
N SER A 119 9.60 4.18 -7.34
CA SER A 119 8.26 4.29 -6.78
C SER A 119 8.11 5.47 -5.80
N ILE A 120 9.17 5.85 -5.08
CA ILE A 120 9.20 7.03 -4.22
C ILE A 120 9.16 8.30 -5.07
N TYR A 121 10.01 8.38 -6.11
CA TYR A 121 9.99 9.50 -7.07
C TYR A 121 8.63 9.69 -7.72
N LYS A 122 7.95 8.60 -8.11
CA LYS A 122 6.57 8.66 -8.63
C LYS A 122 5.59 9.31 -7.64
N ASN A 123 5.70 9.00 -6.35
CA ASN A 123 4.85 9.63 -5.31
C ASN A 123 5.22 11.10 -5.06
N LEU A 124 6.50 11.47 -5.18
CA LEU A 124 6.95 12.86 -5.09
C LEU A 124 6.44 13.70 -6.26
N ILE A 125 6.54 13.19 -7.48
CA ILE A 125 5.98 13.84 -8.69
C ILE A 125 4.47 14.05 -8.53
N GLN A 126 3.76 13.04 -8.02
CA GLN A 126 2.32 13.15 -7.76
C GLN A 126 1.99 14.25 -6.73
N LEU A 127 2.79 14.39 -5.67
CA LEU A 127 2.65 15.49 -4.71
C LEU A 127 2.96 16.85 -5.34
N PHE A 128 4.00 16.93 -6.19
CA PHE A 128 4.38 18.14 -6.88
C PHE A 128 3.26 18.65 -7.80
N PHE A 129 2.65 17.77 -8.61
CA PHE A 129 1.51 18.16 -9.44
C PHE A 129 0.34 18.70 -8.60
N VAL A 130 -0.02 18.04 -7.49
CA VAL A 130 -1.08 18.54 -6.60
C VAL A 130 -0.74 19.90 -6.02
N TYR A 131 0.52 20.15 -5.69
CA TYR A 131 0.98 21.45 -5.20
C TYR A 131 0.86 22.55 -6.27
N ILE A 132 1.34 22.29 -7.49
CA ILE A 132 1.25 23.25 -8.61
C ILE A 132 -0.21 23.62 -8.92
N PHE A 133 -1.09 22.63 -9.05
CA PHE A 133 -2.51 22.88 -9.33
C PHE A 133 -3.25 23.56 -8.17
N ASN A 134 -2.74 23.49 -6.94
CA ASN A 134 -3.33 24.21 -5.81
C ASN A 134 -2.86 25.67 -5.70
N LYS A 135 -1.74 26.05 -6.32
CA LYS A 135 -1.27 27.44 -6.33
C LYS A 135 -2.00 28.30 -7.39
N ASN A 136 -2.57 27.65 -8.40
CA ASN A 136 -3.23 28.28 -9.54
C ASN A 136 -4.76 28.40 -9.40
N ASN A 137 -5.32 27.98 -8.27
CA ASN A 137 -6.74 28.10 -7.90
C ASN A 137 -6.85 28.89 -6.60
#